data_AF-A0A5A8EG40-F1
#
_entry.id   AF-A0A5A8EG40-F1
#
_cell.length_a   1.000
_cell.length_b   1.000
_cell.length_c   1.000
_cell.angle_alpha   90.00
_cell.angle_beta   90.00
_cell.angle_gamma   90.00
#
_symmetry.space_group_name_H-M   'P 1'
#
loop_
_entity.id
_entity.type
_entity.pdbx_description
1 polymer ?
#
loop_
_entity_poly.entity_id
_entity_poly.type
_entity_poly.pdbx_seq_one_letter_code
_entity_poly.pdbx_strand_id
1 'polypeptide(L)'
;MAENVASSSMERQHALLASQATKGLAETEELAEAALKEVMALMEDEAHAGAHAPYCPIVYGSIAFKLKPVARKADEAPPVITPATHRWTLFVRGVDGSDISHAIKSVEFKLHETFPEPLRVVTEPPFEVSDEGWGEFEAQITVRFHDDGMLPVRIAHHLRLHPQPGQASTHPPDAPVVHEFYDEVVFNHPERLPDHVAAALRAGPATKAALHRYAHHFKAEGHTPEADLAQLAAAQAFVAQETARLTERLARADAEAVSLTKDLEALGWSTAKCTRSTMAPTSSDASAGASRR
;
A
#
# COMPACT_ATOMS: atom_id res chain seq x y z
N MET A 1 -25.92 -55.66 39.53
CA MET A 1 -26.61 -55.48 38.23
C MET A 1 -26.96 -54.03 37.91
N ALA A 2 -27.15 -53.13 38.90
CA ALA A 2 -27.49 -51.72 38.66
C ALA A 2 -26.29 -50.84 38.18
N GLU A 3 -25.06 -51.14 38.60
CA GLU A 3 -23.86 -50.35 38.22
C GLU A 3 -23.50 -50.47 36.72
N ASN A 4 -23.76 -51.62 36.09
CA ASN A 4 -23.50 -51.80 34.65
C ASN A 4 -24.47 -51.04 33.73
N VAL A 5 -25.67 -50.71 34.22
CA VAL A 5 -26.69 -50.00 33.42
C VAL A 5 -26.45 -48.49 33.46
N ALA A 6 -25.98 -47.96 34.59
CA ALA A 6 -25.64 -46.54 34.74
C ALA A 6 -24.37 -46.16 33.94
N SER A 7 -23.34 -47.01 33.94
CA SER A 7 -22.12 -46.81 33.12
C SER A 7 -22.48 -46.76 31.63
N SER A 8 -23.31 -47.71 31.18
CA SER A 8 -23.77 -47.76 29.78
C SER A 8 -24.64 -46.56 29.39
N SER A 9 -25.40 -45.97 30.32
CA SER A 9 -26.25 -44.80 30.06
C SER A 9 -25.42 -43.52 29.93
N MET A 10 -24.44 -43.32 30.81
CA MET A 10 -23.54 -42.16 30.76
C MET A 10 -22.61 -42.20 29.54
N GLU A 11 -22.08 -43.38 29.19
CA GLU A 11 -21.27 -43.53 27.97
C GLU A 11 -22.05 -43.19 26.70
N ARG A 12 -23.33 -43.58 26.63
CA ARG A 12 -24.22 -43.22 25.51
C ARG A 12 -24.53 -41.73 25.47
N GLN A 13 -24.72 -41.08 26.61
CA GLN A 13 -24.95 -39.63 26.69
C GLN A 13 -23.69 -38.84 26.29
N HIS A 14 -22.50 -39.30 26.71
CA HIS A 14 -21.24 -38.67 26.34
C HIS A 14 -20.93 -38.83 24.85
N ALA A 15 -21.21 -40.01 24.26
CA ALA A 15 -21.07 -40.23 22.83
C ALA A 15 -22.04 -39.37 22.00
N LEU A 16 -23.27 -39.15 22.50
CA LEU A 16 -24.26 -38.29 21.83
C LEU A 16 -23.83 -36.81 21.86
N LEU A 17 -23.31 -36.33 22.99
CA LEU A 17 -22.80 -34.95 23.10
C LEU A 17 -21.54 -34.72 22.25
N ALA A 18 -20.63 -35.71 22.19
CA ALA A 18 -19.46 -35.63 21.31
C ALA A 18 -19.86 -35.66 19.82
N SER A 19 -20.86 -36.46 19.46
CA SER A 19 -21.45 -36.48 18.12
C SER A 19 -22.14 -35.16 17.76
N GLN A 20 -22.85 -34.54 18.72
CA GLN A 20 -23.47 -33.23 18.53
C GLN A 20 -22.44 -32.09 18.43
N ALA A 21 -21.34 -32.14 19.19
CA ALA A 21 -20.27 -31.15 19.15
C ALA A 21 -19.44 -31.22 17.85
N THR A 22 -19.11 -32.44 17.39
CA THR A 22 -18.42 -32.64 16.10
C THR A 22 -19.30 -32.24 14.92
N LYS A 23 -20.61 -32.50 15.01
CA LYS A 23 -21.58 -32.04 14.01
C LYS A 23 -21.70 -30.51 13.99
N GLY A 24 -21.75 -29.86 15.15
CA GLY A 24 -21.76 -28.40 15.26
C GLY A 24 -20.48 -27.75 14.71
N LEU A 25 -19.32 -28.38 14.93
CA LEU A 25 -18.03 -27.89 14.40
C LEU A 25 -17.95 -28.02 12.87
N ALA A 26 -18.40 -29.15 12.32
CA ALA A 26 -18.49 -29.36 10.88
C ALA A 26 -19.50 -28.41 10.22
N GLU A 27 -20.65 -28.17 10.87
CA GLU A 27 -21.64 -27.19 10.41
C GLU A 27 -21.07 -25.75 10.45
N THR A 28 -20.24 -25.40 11.43
CA THR A 28 -19.55 -24.09 11.46
C THR A 28 -18.43 -23.95 10.42
N GLU A 29 -17.74 -25.04 10.11
CA GLU A 29 -16.68 -25.05 9.08
C GLU A 29 -17.30 -24.98 7.68
N GLU A 30 -18.39 -25.70 7.43
CA GLU A 30 -19.17 -25.63 6.19
C GLU A 30 -19.82 -24.25 6.01
N LEU A 31 -20.33 -23.62 7.08
CA LEU A 31 -20.83 -22.24 7.06
C LEU A 31 -19.70 -21.23 6.82
N ALA A 32 -18.50 -21.46 7.35
CA ALA A 32 -17.35 -20.58 7.13
C ALA A 32 -16.81 -20.71 5.70
N GLU A 33 -16.73 -21.93 5.16
CA GLU A 33 -16.38 -22.15 3.74
C GLU A 33 -17.46 -21.61 2.80
N ALA A 34 -18.74 -21.77 3.13
CA ALA A 34 -19.84 -21.20 2.36
C ALA A 34 -19.80 -19.66 2.40
N ALA A 35 -19.57 -19.06 3.57
CA ALA A 35 -19.42 -17.61 3.70
C ALA A 35 -18.17 -17.10 2.98
N LEU A 36 -17.06 -17.83 3.02
CA LEU A 36 -15.85 -17.47 2.26
C LEU A 36 -16.09 -17.60 0.77
N LYS A 37 -16.80 -18.65 0.33
CA LYS A 37 -17.16 -18.84 -1.08
C LYS A 37 -18.17 -17.82 -1.56
N GLU A 38 -19.08 -17.37 -0.71
CA GLU A 38 -20.02 -16.29 -0.98
C GLU A 38 -19.30 -14.94 -1.04
N VAL A 39 -18.36 -14.66 -0.13
CA VAL A 39 -17.49 -13.46 -0.20
C VAL A 39 -16.62 -13.49 -1.45
N MET A 40 -16.03 -14.63 -1.79
CA MET A 40 -15.22 -14.78 -3.01
C MET A 40 -16.08 -14.66 -4.28
N ALA A 41 -17.28 -15.24 -4.29
CA ALA A 41 -18.22 -15.09 -5.40
C ALA A 41 -18.74 -13.65 -5.52
N LEU A 42 -18.93 -12.93 -4.42
CA LEU A 42 -19.23 -11.50 -4.43
C LEU A 42 -18.06 -10.66 -4.94
N MET A 43 -16.81 -11.05 -4.63
CA MET A 43 -15.61 -10.43 -5.21
C MET A 43 -15.47 -10.74 -6.71
N GLU A 44 -15.81 -11.96 -7.13
CA GLU A 44 -15.80 -12.38 -8.54
C GLU A 44 -16.95 -11.73 -9.34
N ASP A 45 -18.13 -11.57 -8.75
CA ASP A 45 -19.27 -10.85 -9.34
C ASP A 45 -19.00 -9.33 -9.39
N GLU A 46 -18.30 -8.72 -8.43
CA GLU A 46 -17.81 -7.34 -8.58
C GLU A 46 -16.79 -7.20 -9.72
N ALA A 47 -15.93 -8.21 -9.92
CA ALA A 47 -15.00 -8.24 -11.05
C ALA A 47 -15.70 -8.47 -12.41
N HIS A 48 -16.90 -9.07 -12.43
CA HIS A 48 -17.66 -9.36 -13.67
C HIS A 48 -18.84 -8.40 -13.92
N ALA A 49 -19.34 -7.68 -12.91
CA ALA A 49 -20.49 -6.78 -13.01
C ALA A 49 -20.14 -5.28 -12.78
N GLY A 50 -18.97 -4.98 -12.22
CA GLY A 50 -18.48 -3.61 -12.07
C GLY A 50 -17.56 -3.25 -13.23
N ALA A 51 -17.97 -2.32 -14.10
CA ALA A 51 -16.99 -1.58 -14.88
C ALA A 51 -16.04 -0.91 -13.88
N HIS A 52 -14.84 -1.46 -13.67
CA HIS A 52 -13.82 -0.84 -12.82
C HIS A 52 -13.74 0.64 -13.18
N ALA A 53 -13.72 1.50 -12.16
CA ALA A 53 -13.59 2.94 -12.37
C ALA A 53 -12.40 3.17 -13.33
N PRO A 54 -12.60 3.90 -14.44
CA PRO A 54 -11.52 4.12 -15.39
C PRO A 54 -10.32 4.71 -14.66
N TYR A 55 -9.13 4.28 -15.05
CA TYR A 55 -7.90 4.68 -14.39
C TYR A 55 -6.84 5.09 -15.41
N CYS A 56 -5.94 5.96 -15.00
CA CYS A 56 -4.79 6.41 -15.77
C CYS A 56 -3.51 6.00 -15.03
N PRO A 57 -2.79 4.96 -15.49
CA PRO A 57 -1.51 4.59 -14.91
C PRO A 57 -0.43 5.61 -15.29
N ILE A 58 0.27 6.14 -14.30
CA ILE A 58 1.32 7.14 -14.47
C ILE A 58 2.62 6.67 -13.81
N VAL A 59 3.73 7.19 -14.32
CA VAL A 59 5.04 7.10 -13.67
C VAL A 59 5.53 8.52 -13.48
N TYR A 60 5.88 8.87 -12.25
CA TYR A 60 6.48 10.17 -11.93
C TYR A 60 7.86 9.96 -11.33
N GLY A 61 8.71 10.96 -11.47
CA GLY A 61 9.99 10.94 -10.79
C GLY A 61 11.02 11.85 -11.39
N SER A 62 12.29 11.44 -11.25
CA SER A 62 13.44 12.19 -11.71
C SER A 62 14.51 11.31 -12.33
N ILE A 63 15.21 11.85 -13.33
CA ILE A 63 16.47 11.32 -13.85
C ILE A 63 17.57 12.38 -13.73
N ALA A 64 18.75 11.98 -13.27
CA ALA A 64 19.90 12.87 -13.09
C ALA A 64 21.16 12.32 -13.74
N PHE A 65 21.88 13.19 -14.45
CA PHE A 65 23.14 12.92 -15.12
C PHE A 65 24.24 13.75 -14.46
N LYS A 66 25.32 13.08 -14.05
CA LYS A 66 26.52 13.77 -13.57
C LYS A 66 27.16 14.57 -14.70
N LEU A 67 27.43 15.85 -14.47
CA LEU A 67 28.12 16.70 -15.43
C LEU A 67 29.60 16.34 -15.45
N LYS A 68 30.15 16.13 -16.65
CA LYS A 68 31.59 15.92 -16.83
C LYS A 68 32.29 17.28 -16.80
N PRO A 69 33.47 17.39 -16.17
CA PRO A 69 34.28 18.59 -16.28
C PRO A 69 34.56 18.87 -17.76
N VAL A 70 34.18 20.05 -18.25
CA VAL A 70 34.43 20.44 -19.64
C VAL A 70 35.94 20.62 -19.84
N ALA A 71 36.57 19.73 -20.61
CA ALA A 71 37.98 19.85 -21.00
C ALA A 71 38.14 21.04 -21.96
N ARG A 72 39.04 21.96 -21.63
CA ARG A 72 39.17 23.25 -22.33
C ARG A 72 40.04 23.15 -23.59
N LYS A 73 39.67 23.90 -24.62
CA LYS A 73 40.63 24.45 -25.60
C LYS A 73 41.10 25.82 -25.08
N ALA A 74 42.36 26.18 -25.35
CA ALA A 74 43.03 27.33 -24.73
C ALA A 74 42.45 28.71 -25.11
N ASP A 75 41.66 28.81 -26.17
CA ASP A 75 41.23 30.10 -26.77
C ASP A 75 39.81 30.57 -26.37
N GLU A 76 39.12 29.87 -25.47
CA GLU A 76 37.74 30.21 -25.09
C GLU A 76 37.67 31.08 -23.83
N ALA A 77 36.74 32.05 -23.81
CA ALA A 77 36.56 32.98 -22.69
C ALA A 77 36.36 32.23 -21.35
N PRO A 78 36.80 32.80 -20.21
CA PRO A 78 36.67 32.14 -18.91
C PRO A 78 35.18 31.84 -18.65
N PRO A 79 34.82 30.56 -18.40
CA PRO A 79 33.42 30.20 -18.24
C PRO A 79 32.86 30.82 -16.96
N VAL A 80 31.56 31.12 -16.98
CA VAL A 80 30.79 31.27 -15.76
C VAL A 80 30.90 29.94 -15.02
N ILE A 81 31.64 29.90 -13.91
CA ILE A 81 31.73 28.71 -13.06
C ILE A 81 30.35 28.54 -12.43
N THR A 82 29.51 27.70 -13.02
CA THR A 82 28.27 27.27 -12.37
C THR A 82 28.63 26.21 -11.34
N PRO A 83 28.13 26.32 -10.10
CA PRO A 83 28.39 25.31 -9.06
C PRO A 83 27.63 23.99 -9.32
N ALA A 84 26.90 23.88 -10.44
CA ALA A 84 26.10 22.71 -10.77
C ALA A 84 26.98 21.49 -11.04
N THR A 85 26.61 20.36 -10.46
CA THR A 85 27.31 19.07 -10.61
C THR A 85 26.51 18.07 -11.41
N HIS A 86 25.20 18.27 -11.53
CA HIS A 86 24.28 17.39 -12.22
C HIS A 86 23.32 18.19 -13.10
N ARG A 87 22.93 17.59 -14.22
CA ARG A 87 21.74 17.97 -14.97
C ARG A 87 20.65 16.96 -14.63
N TRP A 88 19.47 17.43 -14.28
CA TRP A 88 18.36 16.57 -13.88
C TRP A 88 17.09 16.91 -14.64
N THR A 89 16.12 16.01 -14.63
CA THR A 89 14.80 16.20 -15.22
C THR A 89 13.76 15.54 -14.33
N LEU A 90 12.78 16.33 -13.90
CA LEU A 90 11.56 15.85 -13.24
C LEU A 90 10.51 15.59 -14.31
N PHE A 91 9.73 14.52 -14.18
CA PHE A 91 8.75 14.15 -15.19
C PHE A 91 7.52 13.47 -14.59
N VAL A 92 6.43 13.54 -15.35
CA VAL A 92 5.25 12.66 -15.26
C VAL A 92 5.01 12.08 -16.65
N ARG A 93 4.94 10.75 -16.75
CA ARG A 93 4.82 10.04 -18.03
C ARG A 93 3.84 8.87 -17.91
N GLY A 94 3.35 8.38 -19.04
CA GLY A 94 2.64 7.11 -19.10
C GLY A 94 3.57 5.91 -18.91
N VAL A 95 2.97 4.78 -18.55
CA VAL A 95 3.66 3.48 -18.53
C VAL A 95 4.06 3.10 -19.95
N ASP A 96 5.29 2.62 -20.14
CA ASP A 96 5.83 2.18 -21.43
C ASP A 96 5.66 3.19 -22.59
N GLY A 97 5.65 4.48 -22.25
CA GLY A 97 5.47 5.56 -23.23
C GLY A 97 4.03 5.73 -23.72
N SER A 98 3.03 5.28 -22.95
CA SER A 98 1.63 5.57 -23.24
C SER A 98 1.34 7.08 -23.18
N ASP A 99 0.45 7.55 -24.05
CA ASP A 99 -0.03 8.92 -24.02
C ASP A 99 -1.03 9.10 -22.87
N ILE A 100 -0.79 10.12 -22.04
CA ILE A 100 -1.60 10.49 -20.86
C ILE A 100 -2.22 11.88 -21.01
N SER A 101 -2.00 12.56 -22.14
CA SER A 101 -2.50 13.92 -22.39
C SER A 101 -4.03 14.00 -22.48
N HIS A 102 -4.70 12.90 -22.83
CA HIS A 102 -6.16 12.81 -22.82
C HIS A 102 -6.75 12.94 -21.41
N ALA A 103 -6.01 12.52 -20.37
CA ALA A 103 -6.46 12.55 -18.98
C ALA A 103 -5.93 13.78 -18.22
N ILE A 104 -4.67 14.16 -18.49
CA ILE A 104 -3.94 15.19 -17.77
C ILE A 104 -3.97 16.51 -18.55
N LYS A 105 -4.51 17.55 -17.91
CA LYS A 105 -4.63 18.91 -18.43
C LYS A 105 -3.34 19.72 -18.27
N SER A 106 -2.65 19.55 -17.16
CA SER A 106 -1.36 20.21 -16.90
C SER A 106 -0.66 19.60 -15.70
N VAL A 107 0.67 19.69 -15.67
CA VAL A 107 1.50 19.33 -14.53
C VAL A 107 2.28 20.55 -14.06
N GLU A 108 2.17 20.84 -12.77
CA GLU A 108 2.87 21.94 -12.11
C GLU A 108 4.00 21.37 -11.25
N PHE A 109 5.23 21.80 -11.50
CA PHE A 109 6.43 21.44 -10.75
C PHE A 109 6.85 22.63 -9.89
N LYS A 110 6.78 22.46 -8.57
CA LYS A 110 7.35 23.40 -7.60
C LYS A 110 8.71 22.91 -7.14
N LEU A 111 9.75 23.63 -7.51
CA LEU A 111 11.14 23.42 -7.17
C LEU A 111 11.52 24.15 -5.89
N HIS A 112 12.77 23.95 -5.45
CA HIS A 112 13.34 24.71 -4.35
C HIS A 112 13.46 26.21 -4.71
N GLU A 113 13.30 27.09 -3.72
CA GLU A 113 13.21 28.56 -3.90
C GLU A 113 14.50 29.19 -4.46
N THR A 114 15.62 28.47 -4.45
CA THR A 114 16.89 28.91 -5.04
C THR A 114 16.89 28.90 -6.57
N PHE A 115 15.94 28.21 -7.21
CA PHE A 115 15.83 28.18 -8.66
C PHE A 115 15.09 29.42 -9.18
N PRO A 116 15.51 29.99 -10.33
CA PRO A 116 14.70 30.98 -11.01
C PRO A 116 13.39 30.32 -11.46
N GLU A 117 12.27 31.03 -11.27
CA GLU A 117 10.93 30.53 -11.56
C GLU A 117 10.71 29.13 -10.95
N PRO A 118 10.67 29.04 -9.60
CA PRO A 118 10.59 27.75 -8.91
C PRO A 118 9.24 27.06 -9.18
N LEU A 119 8.21 27.76 -9.63
CA LEU A 119 6.94 27.18 -10.04
C LEU A 119 6.85 27.13 -11.56
N ARG A 120 6.82 25.94 -12.13
CA ARG A 120 6.79 25.71 -13.58
C ARG A 120 5.57 24.89 -13.96
N VAL A 121 4.78 25.36 -14.92
CA VAL A 121 3.56 24.68 -15.36
C VAL A 121 3.75 24.21 -16.79
N VAL A 122 3.55 22.91 -17.01
CA VAL A 122 3.64 22.26 -18.32
C VAL A 122 2.24 21.79 -18.72
N THR A 123 1.72 22.32 -19.82
CA THR A 123 0.34 22.05 -20.29
C THR A 123 0.28 21.05 -21.43
N GLU A 124 1.41 20.69 -22.03
CA GLU A 124 1.49 19.75 -23.14
C GLU A 124 2.59 18.71 -22.91
N PRO A 125 2.43 17.46 -23.38
CA PRO A 125 3.47 16.45 -23.24
C PRO A 125 4.71 16.79 -24.09
N PRO A 126 5.93 16.39 -23.65
CA PRO A 126 6.22 15.66 -22.42
C PRO A 126 6.07 16.54 -21.18
N PHE A 127 5.40 16.03 -20.15
CA PHE A 127 5.22 16.75 -18.88
C PHE A 127 6.49 16.65 -18.04
N GLU A 128 7.50 17.45 -18.39
CA GLU A 128 8.81 17.42 -17.74
C GLU A 128 9.42 18.81 -17.59
N VAL A 129 10.31 18.95 -16.60
CA VAL A 129 11.16 20.14 -16.41
C VAL A 129 12.59 19.70 -16.16
N SER A 130 13.53 20.33 -16.86
CA SER A 130 14.96 20.07 -16.72
C SER A 130 15.69 21.29 -16.14
N ASP A 131 16.71 21.05 -15.32
CA ASP A 131 17.59 22.09 -14.81
C ASP A 131 18.96 21.51 -14.42
N GLU A 132 19.86 22.38 -13.99
CA GLU A 132 21.17 22.01 -13.47
C GLU A 132 21.30 22.39 -11.99
N GLY A 133 21.91 21.52 -11.20
CA GLY A 133 22.03 21.74 -9.76
C GLY A 133 23.09 20.87 -9.10
N TRP A 134 23.30 21.12 -7.81
CA TRP A 134 24.27 20.39 -7.01
C TRP A 134 23.65 19.69 -5.80
N GLY A 135 22.45 20.10 -5.40
CA GLY A 135 21.75 19.61 -4.22
C GLY A 135 20.51 18.80 -4.57
N GLU A 136 20.22 17.83 -3.71
CA GLU A 136 18.95 17.10 -3.68
C GLU A 136 17.91 17.91 -2.90
N PHE A 137 16.65 17.86 -3.34
CA PHE A 137 15.55 18.55 -2.68
C PHE A 137 14.22 17.84 -2.94
N GLU A 138 13.21 18.13 -2.12
CA GLU A 138 11.84 17.67 -2.34
C GLU A 138 11.12 18.64 -3.29
N ALA A 139 10.79 18.16 -4.49
CA ALA A 139 9.96 18.86 -5.45
C ALA A 139 8.49 18.49 -5.23
N GLN A 140 7.58 19.45 -5.37
CA GLN A 140 6.16 19.17 -5.34
C GLN A 140 5.61 19.12 -6.77
N ILE A 141 5.09 17.98 -7.19
CA ILE A 141 4.46 17.76 -8.49
C ILE A 141 2.95 17.79 -8.30
N THR A 142 2.26 18.70 -8.98
CA THR A 142 0.79 18.81 -8.91
C THR A 142 0.20 18.50 -10.28
N VAL A 143 -0.47 17.35 -10.39
CA VAL A 143 -1.13 16.89 -11.62
C VAL A 143 -2.57 17.38 -11.62
N ARG A 144 -2.97 18.08 -12.68
CA ARG A 144 -4.35 18.54 -12.91
C ARG A 144 -4.96 17.79 -14.09
N PHE A 145 -6.23 17.42 -13.95
CA PHE A 145 -6.94 16.59 -14.92
C PHE A 145 -7.89 17.41 -15.78
N HIS A 146 -8.33 16.82 -16.90
CA HIS A 146 -9.38 17.41 -17.72
C HIS A 146 -10.76 17.32 -17.06
N ASP A 147 -10.95 16.45 -16.07
CA ASP A 147 -12.11 16.48 -15.18
C ASP A 147 -11.99 17.64 -14.19
N ASP A 148 -12.71 18.73 -14.43
CA ASP A 148 -12.70 19.91 -13.55
C ASP A 148 -13.30 19.61 -12.15
N GLY A 149 -14.03 18.50 -11.99
CA GLY A 149 -14.55 18.03 -10.69
C GLY A 149 -13.54 17.20 -9.89
N MET A 150 -12.42 16.81 -10.50
CA MET A 150 -11.37 16.06 -9.84
C MET A 150 -10.36 16.99 -9.16
N LEU A 151 -10.07 16.72 -7.90
CA LEU A 151 -9.04 17.47 -7.18
C LEU A 151 -7.66 17.19 -7.77
N PRO A 152 -6.78 18.21 -7.89
CA PRO A 152 -5.41 17.99 -8.31
C PRO A 152 -4.68 17.02 -7.38
N VAL A 153 -3.94 16.08 -7.98
CA VAL A 153 -3.10 15.14 -7.23
C VAL A 153 -1.77 15.82 -6.93
N ARG A 154 -1.39 15.89 -5.66
CA ARG A 154 -0.15 16.53 -5.19
C ARG A 154 0.81 15.47 -4.68
N ILE A 155 1.99 15.42 -5.27
CA ILE A 155 3.01 14.41 -5.06
C ILE A 155 4.27 15.11 -4.56
N ALA A 156 4.81 14.66 -3.43
CA ALA A 156 6.13 15.08 -2.96
C ALA A 156 7.16 14.09 -3.49
N HIS A 157 8.08 14.57 -4.33
CA HIS A 157 9.11 13.74 -4.95
C HIS A 157 10.50 14.24 -4.57
N HIS A 158 11.29 13.40 -3.92
CA HIS A 158 12.68 13.71 -3.59
C HIS A 158 13.58 13.51 -4.81
N LEU A 159 14.11 14.61 -5.35
CA LEU A 159 15.09 14.60 -6.43
C LEU A 159 16.40 14.00 -5.91
N ARG A 160 16.77 12.83 -6.44
CA ARG A 160 18.06 12.19 -6.14
C ARG A 160 19.08 12.47 -7.23
N LEU A 161 20.28 12.84 -6.82
CA LEU A 161 21.43 13.05 -7.72
C LEU A 161 22.45 11.92 -7.59
N HIS A 162 22.48 11.24 -6.44
CA HIS A 162 23.44 10.17 -6.16
C HIS A 162 22.74 8.82 -5.99
N PRO A 163 23.43 7.70 -6.30
CA PRO A 163 22.90 6.36 -6.08
C PRO A 163 22.53 6.12 -4.61
N GLN A 164 21.56 5.23 -4.36
CA GLN A 164 21.16 4.88 -2.99
C GLN A 164 22.34 4.30 -2.19
N PRO A 165 22.38 4.53 -0.86
CA PRO A 165 23.34 3.86 0.02
C PRO A 165 23.20 2.34 -0.13
N GLY A 166 24.24 1.67 -0.62
CA GLY A 166 24.23 0.24 -0.96
C GLY A 166 24.28 -0.10 -2.45
N GLN A 167 23.88 0.85 -3.32
CA GLN A 167 24.01 0.71 -4.79
C GLN A 167 25.22 1.48 -5.35
N ALA A 168 25.90 2.30 -4.53
CA ALA A 168 27.01 3.14 -4.98
C ALA A 168 28.20 2.36 -5.57
N SER A 169 28.45 1.12 -5.11
CA SER A 169 29.55 0.28 -5.61
C SER A 169 29.20 -0.46 -6.90
N THR A 170 27.92 -0.67 -7.19
CA THR A 170 27.44 -1.38 -8.37
C THR A 170 26.95 -0.43 -9.46
N HIS A 171 26.67 0.83 -9.12
CA HIS A 171 26.20 1.84 -10.07
C HIS A 171 27.32 2.28 -11.02
N PRO A 172 27.14 2.18 -12.35
CA PRO A 172 28.16 2.58 -13.31
C PRO A 172 28.46 4.09 -13.21
N PRO A 173 29.74 4.53 -13.25
CA PRO A 173 30.11 5.94 -13.02
C PRO A 173 29.46 6.97 -13.95
N ASP A 174 29.13 6.57 -15.18
CA ASP A 174 28.53 7.41 -16.21
C ASP A 174 27.03 7.14 -16.39
N ALA A 175 26.44 6.19 -15.65
CA ALA A 175 25.01 5.94 -15.70
C ALA A 175 24.23 7.05 -15.00
N PRO A 176 23.01 7.37 -15.44
CA PRO A 176 22.16 8.29 -14.72
C PRO A 176 21.63 7.66 -13.42
N VAL A 177 21.24 8.53 -12.48
CA VAL A 177 20.44 8.13 -11.33
C VAL A 177 18.97 8.32 -11.71
N VAL A 178 18.21 7.23 -11.72
CA VAL A 178 16.76 7.23 -11.96
C VAL A 178 16.06 6.95 -10.64
N HIS A 179 15.15 7.83 -10.24
CA HIS A 179 14.33 7.69 -9.04
C HIS A 179 12.89 7.96 -9.44
N GLU A 180 12.14 6.90 -9.72
CA GLU A 180 10.77 6.96 -10.24
C GLU A 180 9.83 6.04 -9.47
N PHE A 181 8.57 6.41 -9.46
CA PHE A 181 7.50 5.71 -8.78
C PHE A 181 6.31 5.53 -9.72
N TYR A 182 5.65 4.39 -9.57
CA TYR A 182 4.41 4.08 -10.25
C TYR A 182 3.21 4.52 -9.41
N ASP A 183 2.18 5.05 -10.07
CA ASP A 183 0.91 5.39 -9.42
C ASP A 183 -0.25 5.21 -10.40
N GLU A 184 -1.46 5.07 -9.86
CA GLU A 184 -2.70 4.89 -10.63
C GLU A 184 -3.72 5.96 -10.25
N VAL A 185 -4.07 6.80 -11.22
CA VAL A 185 -5.10 7.82 -11.01
C VAL A 185 -6.47 7.21 -11.33
N VAL A 186 -7.32 7.07 -10.32
CA VAL A 186 -8.67 6.49 -10.47
C VAL A 186 -9.74 7.59 -10.64
N PHE A 187 -10.59 7.45 -11.66
CA PHE A 187 -11.67 8.38 -11.97
C PHE A 187 -13.01 7.83 -11.47
N ASN A 188 -13.38 8.20 -10.25
CA ASN A 188 -14.59 7.71 -9.57
C ASN A 188 -15.91 8.21 -10.18
N HIS A 189 -15.86 9.27 -10.98
CA HIS A 189 -17.03 9.89 -11.63
C HIS A 189 -16.85 9.95 -13.15
N PRO A 190 -16.81 8.80 -13.84
CA PRO A 190 -16.53 8.75 -15.26
C PRO A 190 -17.57 9.47 -16.14
N GLU A 191 -18.78 9.70 -15.63
CA GLU A 191 -19.83 10.48 -16.28
C GLU A 191 -19.49 11.97 -16.46
N ARG A 192 -18.47 12.48 -15.76
CA ARG A 192 -17.99 13.86 -15.91
C ARG A 192 -16.94 14.01 -17.00
N LEU A 193 -16.36 12.91 -17.44
CA LEU A 193 -15.36 12.89 -18.50
C LEU A 193 -16.04 12.99 -19.87
N PRO A 194 -15.42 13.68 -20.85
CA PRO A 194 -15.83 13.55 -22.23
C PRO A 194 -15.81 12.08 -22.68
N ASP A 195 -16.78 11.65 -23.50
CA ASP A 195 -16.94 10.25 -23.92
C ASP A 195 -15.65 9.64 -24.48
N HIS A 196 -14.90 10.41 -25.27
CA HIS A 196 -13.63 9.98 -25.86
C HIS A 196 -12.53 9.74 -24.80
N VAL A 197 -12.49 10.56 -23.74
CA VAL A 197 -11.55 10.40 -22.62
C VAL A 197 -11.95 9.19 -21.78
N ALA A 198 -13.23 9.05 -21.46
CA ALA A 198 -13.74 7.91 -20.69
C ALA A 198 -13.52 6.59 -21.44
N ALA A 199 -13.71 6.57 -22.76
CA ALA A 199 -13.42 5.40 -23.59
C ALA A 199 -11.93 5.08 -23.62
N ALA A 200 -11.05 6.09 -23.76
CA ALA A 200 -9.60 5.89 -23.74
C ALA A 200 -9.11 5.32 -22.40
N LEU A 201 -9.58 5.85 -21.27
CA LEU A 201 -9.21 5.36 -19.94
C LEU A 201 -9.70 3.93 -19.68
N ARG A 202 -10.91 3.56 -20.15
CA ARG A 202 -11.41 2.18 -20.06
C ARG A 202 -10.66 1.20 -20.95
N ALA A 203 -10.19 1.65 -22.11
CA ALA A 203 -9.38 0.83 -23.01
C ALA A 203 -7.96 0.59 -22.47
N GLY A 204 -7.53 1.36 -21.46
CA GLY A 204 -6.20 1.28 -20.86
C GLY A 204 -5.10 1.92 -21.73
N PRO A 205 -3.82 1.74 -21.36
CA PRO A 205 -2.68 2.37 -22.02
C PRO A 205 -2.41 1.73 -23.40
N ALA A 206 -3.23 2.05 -24.40
CA ALA A 206 -3.11 1.53 -25.76
C ALA A 206 -2.44 2.53 -26.73
N THR A 207 -2.63 3.84 -26.51
CA THR A 207 -2.08 4.88 -27.37
C THR A 207 -0.61 5.13 -27.01
N LYS A 208 0.30 4.83 -27.94
CA LYS A 208 1.73 5.12 -27.75
C LYS A 208 2.03 6.57 -28.11
N ALA A 209 2.66 7.30 -27.19
CA ALA A 209 3.24 8.60 -27.45
C ALA A 209 4.56 8.47 -28.22
N ALA A 210 5.14 9.61 -28.62
CA ALA A 210 6.50 9.65 -29.13
C ALA A 210 7.48 9.09 -28.08
N LEU A 211 8.50 8.34 -28.55
CA LEU A 211 9.47 7.72 -27.66
C LEU A 211 10.21 8.80 -26.85
N HIS A 212 10.24 8.63 -25.53
CA HIS A 212 10.95 9.54 -24.64
C HIS A 212 12.45 9.55 -24.94
N ARG A 213 13.10 10.73 -24.88
CA ARG A 213 14.56 10.85 -25.09
C ARG A 213 15.38 9.93 -24.18
N TYR A 214 14.91 9.77 -22.95
CA TYR A 214 15.52 8.92 -21.91
C TYR A 214 14.85 7.55 -21.76
N ALA A 215 14.04 7.11 -22.74
CA ALA A 215 13.30 5.84 -22.63
C ALA A 215 14.19 4.63 -22.31
N HIS A 216 15.42 4.60 -22.82
CA HIS A 216 16.39 3.52 -22.55
C HIS A 216 16.96 3.52 -21.12
N HIS A 217 16.78 4.60 -20.37
CA HIS A 217 17.12 4.67 -18.94
C HIS A 217 15.91 4.36 -18.05
N PHE A 218 14.71 4.53 -18.60
CA PHE A 218 13.45 4.24 -17.92
C PHE A 218 13.20 2.74 -17.99
N LYS A 219 13.58 2.06 -16.90
CA LYS A 219 13.52 0.61 -16.66
C LYS A 219 14.54 -0.25 -17.43
N ALA A 220 15.53 -0.77 -16.69
CA ALA A 220 16.32 -1.95 -17.09
C ALA A 220 16.91 -2.78 -15.92
N GLU A 221 16.86 -2.38 -14.65
CA GLU A 221 17.43 -3.21 -13.57
C GLU A 221 16.49 -3.31 -12.34
N GLY A 222 15.97 -4.51 -12.08
CA GLY A 222 15.43 -4.91 -10.77
C GLY A 222 13.97 -5.36 -10.70
N HIS A 223 13.09 -4.82 -11.57
CA HIS A 223 11.65 -5.13 -11.56
C HIS A 223 11.23 -5.63 -12.94
N THR A 224 11.46 -6.91 -13.20
CA THR A 224 10.81 -7.57 -14.33
C THR A 224 9.44 -8.07 -13.86
N PRO A 225 8.41 -8.08 -14.72
CA PRO A 225 7.10 -8.62 -14.35
C PRO A 225 7.22 -10.02 -13.72
N GLU A 226 8.14 -10.85 -14.21
CA GLU A 226 8.38 -12.19 -13.67
C GLU A 226 8.99 -12.17 -12.27
N ALA A 227 9.96 -11.28 -12.02
CA ALA A 227 10.58 -11.12 -10.71
C ALA A 227 9.59 -10.56 -9.68
N ASP A 228 8.80 -9.57 -10.08
CA ASP A 228 7.77 -8.95 -9.24
C ASP A 228 6.67 -9.97 -8.91
N LEU A 229 6.20 -10.73 -9.90
CA LEU A 229 5.24 -11.82 -9.69
C LEU A 229 5.79 -12.91 -8.78
N ALA A 230 7.06 -13.28 -8.92
CA ALA A 230 7.70 -14.25 -8.04
C ALA A 230 7.81 -13.73 -6.59
N GLN A 231 8.13 -12.45 -6.41
CA GLN A 231 8.17 -11.82 -5.09
C GLN A 231 6.78 -11.75 -4.45
N LEU A 232 5.74 -11.40 -5.22
CA LEU A 232 4.35 -11.40 -4.74
C LEU A 232 3.89 -12.81 -4.35
N ALA A 233 4.19 -13.82 -5.17
CA ALA A 233 3.86 -15.21 -4.86
C ALA A 233 4.57 -15.69 -3.57
N ALA A 234 5.84 -15.32 -3.36
CA ALA A 234 6.57 -15.63 -2.15
C ALA A 234 5.96 -14.95 -0.91
N ALA A 235 5.57 -13.67 -1.03
CA ALA A 235 4.90 -12.94 0.04
C ALA A 235 3.53 -13.57 0.38
N GLN A 236 2.74 -13.94 -0.63
CA GLN A 236 1.47 -14.64 -0.44
C GLN A 236 1.65 -15.99 0.26
N ALA A 237 2.66 -16.77 -0.14
CA ALA A 237 2.98 -18.05 0.50
C ALA A 237 3.38 -17.88 1.98
N PHE A 238 4.17 -16.84 2.29
CA PHE A 238 4.55 -16.52 3.67
C PHE A 238 3.33 -16.17 4.53
N VAL A 239 2.47 -15.28 4.03
CA VAL A 239 1.24 -14.90 4.75
C VAL A 239 0.37 -16.13 4.98
N ALA A 240 0.15 -16.96 3.95
CA ALA A 240 -0.64 -18.18 4.07
C ALA A 240 -0.07 -19.15 5.14
N GLN A 241 1.25 -19.31 5.18
CA GLN A 241 1.92 -20.15 6.18
C GLN A 241 1.74 -19.61 7.60
N GLU A 242 1.92 -18.30 7.81
CA GLU A 242 1.73 -17.69 9.13
C GLU A 242 0.27 -17.68 9.56
N THR A 243 -0.68 -17.47 8.62
CA THR A 243 -2.10 -17.63 8.90
C THR A 243 -2.39 -19.06 9.37
N ALA A 244 -1.93 -20.09 8.66
CA ALA A 244 -2.13 -21.48 9.05
C ALA A 244 -1.55 -21.79 10.44
N ARG A 245 -0.34 -21.30 10.72
CA ARG A 245 0.33 -21.46 12.01
C ARG A 245 -0.46 -20.79 13.15
N LEU A 246 -0.95 -19.57 12.93
CA LEU A 246 -1.72 -18.83 13.93
C LEU A 246 -3.08 -19.48 14.18
N THR A 247 -3.75 -19.97 13.13
CA THR A 247 -5.01 -20.73 13.26
C THR A 247 -4.81 -22.01 14.08
N GLU A 248 -3.73 -22.75 13.85
CA GLU A 248 -3.43 -23.96 14.63
C GLU A 248 -3.10 -23.63 16.11
N ARG A 249 -2.41 -22.52 16.36
CA ARG A 249 -2.17 -22.03 17.73
C ARG A 249 -3.46 -21.61 18.42
N LEU A 250 -4.36 -20.95 17.70
CA LEU A 250 -5.67 -20.55 18.21
C LEU A 250 -6.49 -21.80 18.59
N ALA A 251 -6.58 -22.78 17.69
CA ALA A 251 -7.28 -24.03 17.96
C ALA A 251 -6.75 -24.78 19.19
N ARG A 252 -5.42 -24.80 19.40
CA ARG A 252 -4.81 -25.38 20.61
C ARG A 252 -5.19 -24.62 21.87
N ALA A 253 -5.14 -23.29 21.83
CA ALA A 253 -5.51 -22.45 22.98
C ALA A 253 -7.00 -22.59 23.32
N ASP A 254 -7.88 -22.69 22.31
CA ASP A 254 -9.31 -22.93 22.51
C ASP A 254 -9.55 -24.31 23.14
N ALA A 255 -8.85 -25.35 22.67
CA ALA A 255 -8.95 -26.69 23.26
C ALA A 255 -8.46 -26.71 24.73
N GLU A 256 -7.38 -26.01 25.03
CA GLU A 256 -6.87 -25.85 26.40
C GLU A 256 -7.88 -25.09 27.28
N ALA A 257 -8.45 -23.99 26.78
CA ALA A 257 -9.46 -23.21 27.49
C ALA A 257 -10.71 -24.05 27.81
N VAL A 258 -11.18 -24.87 26.86
CA VAL A 258 -12.29 -25.81 27.07
C VAL A 258 -11.93 -26.85 28.14
N SER A 259 -10.72 -27.43 28.07
CA SER A 259 -10.25 -28.40 29.08
C SER A 259 -10.20 -27.80 30.48
N LEU A 260 -9.59 -26.62 30.63
CA LEU A 260 -9.49 -25.92 31.90
C LEU A 260 -10.88 -25.55 32.46
N THR A 261 -11.81 -25.17 31.59
CA THR A 261 -13.20 -24.88 31.99
C THR A 261 -13.86 -26.14 32.58
N LYS A 262 -13.68 -27.30 31.94
CA LYS A 262 -14.20 -28.59 32.45
C LYS A 262 -13.56 -28.99 33.78
N ASP A 263 -12.25 -28.79 33.93
CA ASP A 263 -11.53 -29.08 35.18
C ASP A 263 -12.01 -28.18 36.33
N LEU A 264 -12.26 -26.89 36.06
CA LEU A 264 -12.85 -25.96 37.03
C LEU A 264 -14.26 -26.41 37.46
N GLU A 265 -15.11 -26.80 36.53
CA GLU A 265 -16.45 -27.33 36.84
C GLU A 265 -16.38 -28.59 37.71
N ALA A 266 -15.45 -29.52 37.42
CA ALA A 266 -15.25 -30.74 38.19
C ALA A 266 -14.77 -30.49 39.62
N LEU A 267 -14.00 -29.41 39.84
CA LEU A 267 -13.59 -28.94 41.17
C LEU A 267 -14.72 -28.22 41.94
N GLY A 268 -15.94 -28.17 41.39
CA GLY A 268 -17.09 -27.49 41.98
C GLY A 268 -17.00 -25.97 41.91
N TRP A 269 -16.11 -25.44 41.07
CA TRP A 269 -15.98 -24.01 40.84
C TRP A 269 -17.08 -23.54 39.88
N SER A 270 -18.17 -23.01 40.45
CA SER A 270 -19.25 -22.40 39.65
C SER A 270 -18.89 -20.96 39.27
N THR A 271 -18.92 -20.66 37.97
CA THR A 271 -18.83 -19.28 37.42
C THR A 271 -19.92 -18.34 37.94
N ALA A 272 -20.98 -18.87 38.57
CA ALA A 272 -22.02 -18.07 39.24
C ALA A 272 -21.51 -17.28 40.47
N LYS A 273 -20.32 -17.59 41.02
CA LYS A 273 -19.76 -16.86 42.18
C LYS A 273 -18.97 -15.61 41.81
N CYS A 274 -18.76 -15.30 40.52
CA CYS A 274 -18.08 -14.08 40.10
C CYS A 274 -19.06 -12.97 39.68
N THR A 275 -20.14 -12.76 40.44
CA THR A 275 -20.82 -11.46 40.40
C THR A 275 -19.96 -10.48 41.18
N ARG A 276 -19.28 -9.60 40.45
CA ARG A 276 -18.56 -8.41 40.91
C ARG A 276 -19.14 -7.90 42.25
N SER A 277 -18.44 -8.15 43.36
CA SER A 277 -18.76 -7.51 44.64
C SER A 277 -18.73 -6.01 44.40
N THR A 278 -19.91 -5.40 44.36
CA THR A 278 -20.09 -3.96 44.42
C THR A 278 -19.44 -3.51 45.72
N MET A 279 -18.27 -2.88 45.64
CA MET A 279 -17.73 -2.12 46.76
C MET A 279 -18.71 -0.98 47.04
N ALA A 280 -19.59 -1.18 48.02
CA ALA A 280 -20.32 -0.09 48.63
C ALA A 280 -19.30 0.78 49.39
N PRO A 281 -19.35 2.12 49.26
CA PRO A 281 -18.48 2.99 50.04
C PRO A 281 -19.00 2.99 51.48
N THR A 282 -18.20 2.49 52.42
CA THR A 282 -18.49 2.64 53.84
C THR A 282 -18.26 4.08 54.25
N SER A 283 -19.35 4.80 54.47
CA SER A 283 -19.40 6.06 55.20
C SER A 283 -19.16 5.83 56.69
N SER A 284 -18.08 6.39 57.24
CA SER A 284 -17.90 6.78 58.64
C SER A 284 -16.62 7.63 58.66
N ASP A 285 -16.51 8.81 59.25
CA ASP A 285 -17.34 9.47 60.23
C ASP A 285 -16.95 10.97 60.17
N ALA A 286 -17.94 11.86 60.20
CA ALA A 286 -17.74 13.30 60.20
C ALA A 286 -18.00 13.82 61.62
N SER A 287 -16.94 14.16 62.34
CA SER A 287 -16.93 14.93 63.60
C SER A 287 -15.52 14.84 64.17
N ALA A 288 -14.83 15.85 64.69
CA ALA A 288 -14.95 17.28 64.84
C ALA A 288 -13.60 17.69 65.45
N GLY A 289 -13.08 18.90 65.19
CA GLY A 289 -11.94 19.37 65.99
C GLY A 289 -11.05 20.41 65.34
N ALA A 290 -11.36 21.67 65.62
CA ALA A 290 -10.59 22.83 65.22
C ALA A 290 -9.20 22.91 65.87
N SER A 291 -8.30 23.63 65.20
CA SER A 291 -7.63 24.85 65.71
C SER A 291 -6.11 24.89 65.57
N ARG A 292 -5.68 25.77 64.64
CA ARG A 292 -4.56 26.75 64.72
C ARG A 292 -3.19 26.27 65.21
N ARG A 293 -2.19 26.35 64.34
CA ARG A 293 -1.37 27.57 64.13
C ARG A 293 -0.66 27.49 62.78
#